data_AF-K0S1Q1-F1
#
_entry.id   AF-K0S1Q1-F1
#
_cell.length_a   1.000
_cell.length_b   1.000
_cell.length_c   1.000
_cell.angle_alpha   90.00
_cell.angle_beta   90.00
_cell.angle_gamma   90.00
#
_symmetry.space_group_name_H-M   'P 1'
#
loop_
_entity.id
_entity.type
_entity.pdbx_description
1 polymer ?
#
loop_
_entity_poly.entity_id
_entity_poly.type
_entity_poly.pdbx_seq_one_letter_code
_entity_poly.pdbx_strand_id
1 'polypeptide(L)'
;MLTYRAEKQRIEDNNDTSSEHYHNTCLGLEEAKERIGADWDGVTVLEDKIDKQTVMMPDYIIKAIGKGDIKTVLKWINANPTEDRVNAISNAETMATPALSLASIGNHLGLMTLLLQLGANVGGTTSFGSTPLSAALNCSNGAGNLNERERLLLSWGTGFSPYSREECVFLARKYCKNKVADLLETELGGRRCEIVNLSTRPELNGKTCVADEYLPDINQYKVTLETKSREVLVLGADNLNRRDRTPQDCGYYMEFKNGRTIRHDFDSSEDCQAFVGALNSRDEKQPIVTEEAEAAAEQAAAELLAELGLDNPTDEVPISDDAVKKSKKKKGGKAKKKKRK
;
A
#
# COMPACT_ATOMS: atom_id res chain seq x y z
N MET A 1 21.07 0.27 -12.79
CA MET A 1 22.49 0.27 -12.29
C MET A 1 22.88 1.55 -11.53
N LEU A 2 22.53 2.75 -12.02
CA LEU A 2 22.82 4.03 -11.34
C LEU A 2 22.32 4.08 -9.89
N THR A 3 21.15 3.50 -9.66
CA THR A 3 20.52 3.35 -8.35
C THR A 3 21.40 2.62 -7.34
N TYR A 4 22.00 1.48 -7.72
CA TYR A 4 22.92 0.72 -6.87
C TYR A 4 24.20 1.51 -6.55
N ARG A 5 24.72 2.30 -7.50
CA ARG A 5 25.90 3.15 -7.26
C ARG A 5 25.57 4.28 -6.29
N ALA A 6 24.46 4.98 -6.51
CA ALA A 6 24.00 6.06 -5.64
C ALA A 6 23.76 5.55 -4.22
N GLU A 7 23.12 4.38 -4.07
CA GLU A 7 22.87 3.78 -2.76
C GLU A 7 24.16 3.31 -2.09
N LYS A 8 25.05 2.64 -2.82
CA LYS A 8 26.36 2.24 -2.29
C LYS A 8 27.13 3.44 -1.76
N GLN A 9 27.20 4.53 -2.55
CA GLN A 9 27.85 5.77 -2.14
C GLN A 9 27.18 6.35 -0.89
N ARG A 10 25.84 6.41 -0.86
CA ARG A 10 25.09 6.90 0.30
C ARG A 10 25.38 6.09 1.57
N ILE A 11 25.49 4.76 1.46
CA ILE A 11 25.81 3.89 2.60
C ILE A 11 27.27 4.07 3.04
N GLU A 12 28.20 4.22 2.09
CA GLU A 12 29.62 4.52 2.36
C GLU A 12 29.79 5.87 3.05
N ASP A 13 29.09 6.90 2.59
CA ASP A 13 29.09 8.24 3.19
C ASP A 13 28.56 8.22 4.63
N ASN A 14 27.67 7.27 4.94
CA ASN A 14 27.12 7.04 6.27
C ASN A 14 27.96 6.06 7.11
N ASN A 15 29.10 5.58 6.61
CA ASN A 15 30.00 4.63 7.28
C ASN A 15 29.34 3.28 7.67
N ASP A 16 28.26 2.88 7.02
CA ASP A 16 27.51 1.65 7.33
C ASP A 16 27.88 0.49 6.38
N THR A 17 29.17 0.29 6.16
CA THR A 17 29.71 -0.67 5.17
C THR A 17 29.73 -2.13 5.65
N SER A 18 29.22 -2.41 6.85
CA SER A 18 29.08 -3.76 7.41
C SER A 18 27.64 -4.28 7.43
N SER A 19 26.66 -3.48 6.99
CA SER A 19 25.26 -3.88 7.03
C SER A 19 24.92 -4.94 5.97
N GLU A 20 23.92 -5.78 6.25
CA GLU A 20 23.33 -6.69 5.26
C GLU A 20 22.86 -5.92 4.02
N HIS A 21 22.36 -4.69 4.23
CA HIS A 21 21.96 -3.77 3.17
C HIS A 21 23.13 -3.34 2.27
N TYR A 22 24.29 -3.01 2.84
CA TYR A 22 25.50 -2.71 2.07
C TYR A 22 25.95 -3.92 1.23
N HIS A 23 25.95 -5.10 1.82
CA HIS A 23 26.35 -6.33 1.12
C HIS A 23 25.40 -6.68 -0.03
N ASN A 24 24.08 -6.59 0.20
CA ASN A 24 23.07 -6.78 -0.85
C ASN A 24 23.19 -5.74 -1.96
N THR A 25 23.48 -4.48 -1.61
CA THR A 25 23.71 -3.40 -2.58
C THR A 25 24.95 -3.66 -3.44
N CYS A 26 26.05 -4.14 -2.83
CA CYS A 26 27.25 -4.52 -3.59
C CYS A 26 26.99 -5.72 -4.50
N LEU A 27 26.28 -6.74 -4.02
CA LEU A 27 25.95 -7.93 -4.81
C LEU A 27 25.11 -7.57 -6.04
N GLY A 28 24.02 -6.82 -5.85
CA GLY A 28 23.17 -6.41 -6.97
C GLY A 28 23.88 -5.46 -7.95
N LEU A 29 24.89 -4.70 -7.49
CA LEU A 29 25.76 -3.92 -8.39
C LEU A 29 26.63 -4.84 -9.27
N GLU A 30 27.18 -5.92 -8.74
CA GLU A 30 27.95 -6.90 -9.52
C GLU A 30 27.06 -7.67 -10.51
N GLU A 31 25.90 -8.14 -10.08
CA GLU A 31 24.94 -8.79 -10.98
C GLU A 31 24.49 -7.87 -12.13
N ALA A 32 24.31 -6.58 -11.83
CA ALA A 32 24.00 -5.58 -12.86
C ALA A 32 25.16 -5.40 -13.85
N LYS A 33 26.42 -5.41 -13.40
CA LYS A 33 27.59 -5.35 -14.29
C LYS A 33 27.70 -6.60 -15.16
N GLU A 34 27.49 -7.79 -14.60
CA GLU A 34 27.51 -9.05 -15.35
C GLU A 34 26.46 -9.07 -16.47
N ARG A 35 25.24 -8.57 -16.20
CA ARG A 35 24.17 -8.48 -17.21
C ARG A 35 24.49 -7.52 -18.36
N ILE A 36 25.23 -6.43 -18.10
CA ILE A 36 25.60 -5.45 -19.12
C ILE A 36 26.78 -5.96 -19.97
N GLY A 37 27.62 -6.82 -19.41
CA GLY A 37 28.77 -7.43 -20.08
C GLY A 37 30.08 -6.66 -19.86
N ALA A 38 31.21 -7.34 -20.10
CA ALA A 38 32.56 -6.83 -19.81
C ALA A 38 32.96 -5.61 -20.68
N ASP A 39 32.24 -5.36 -21.78
CA ASP A 39 32.51 -4.28 -22.72
C ASP A 39 31.94 -2.93 -22.27
N TRP A 40 31.37 -2.87 -21.07
CA TRP A 40 30.78 -1.66 -20.51
C TRP A 40 31.86 -0.65 -20.10
N ASP A 41 31.82 0.55 -20.70
CA ASP A 41 32.82 1.62 -20.54
C ASP A 41 32.76 2.37 -19.18
N GLY A 42 31.84 1.98 -18.29
CA GLY A 42 31.66 2.59 -16.97
C GLY A 42 30.97 3.97 -16.98
N VAL A 43 30.69 4.52 -18.17
CA VAL A 43 30.21 5.90 -18.40
C VAL A 43 28.88 5.90 -19.16
N THR A 44 28.72 5.01 -20.13
CA THR A 44 27.51 4.84 -20.92
C THR A 44 26.39 4.36 -20.01
N VAL A 45 25.51 5.29 -19.66
CA VAL A 45 24.21 4.97 -19.08
C VAL A 45 23.41 4.34 -20.21
N LEU A 46 23.31 3.01 -20.21
CA LEU A 46 22.12 2.40 -20.79
C LEU A 46 20.98 3.01 -19.99
N GLU A 47 20.18 3.86 -20.63
CA GLU A 47 18.85 4.14 -20.11
C GLU A 47 18.27 2.75 -19.87
N ASP A 48 18.20 2.36 -18.59
CA ASP A 48 17.33 1.28 -18.18
C ASP A 48 16.04 1.57 -18.95
N LYS A 49 15.50 0.60 -19.70
CA LYS A 49 14.21 0.74 -20.38
C LYS A 49 13.12 0.92 -19.30
N ILE A 50 13.20 1.98 -18.52
CA ILE A 50 12.08 2.75 -18.06
C ILE A 50 11.39 3.07 -19.38
N ASP A 51 10.39 2.27 -19.72
CA ASP A 51 9.54 2.57 -20.86
C ASP A 51 9.22 4.06 -20.79
N LYS A 52 9.23 4.77 -21.92
CA LYS A 52 8.94 6.22 -22.01
C LYS A 52 7.61 6.64 -21.34
N GLN A 53 6.87 5.69 -20.78
CA GLN A 53 5.57 5.79 -20.16
C GLN A 53 5.58 5.60 -18.63
N THR A 54 6.71 5.24 -18.00
CA THR A 54 6.78 5.11 -16.53
C THR A 54 6.73 6.48 -15.87
N VAL A 55 5.73 6.68 -15.01
CA VAL A 55 5.52 7.94 -14.31
C VAL A 55 6.39 8.00 -13.07
N MET A 56 7.07 9.13 -12.85
CA MET A 56 7.87 9.38 -11.65
C MET A 56 7.01 10.07 -10.59
N MET A 57 7.00 9.53 -9.37
CA MET A 57 6.34 10.16 -8.23
C MET A 57 7.14 11.38 -7.76
N PRO A 58 6.50 12.55 -7.58
CA PRO A 58 7.15 13.68 -6.93
C PRO A 58 7.34 13.42 -5.42
N ASP A 59 8.32 14.07 -4.80
CA ASP A 59 8.72 13.81 -3.41
C ASP A 59 7.59 13.92 -2.38
N TYR A 60 6.65 14.84 -2.59
CA TYR A 60 5.51 15.00 -1.69
C TYR A 60 4.57 13.78 -1.72
N ILE A 61 4.48 13.07 -2.86
CA ILE A 61 3.72 11.84 -3.00
C ILE A 61 4.44 10.67 -2.35
N ILE A 62 5.76 10.56 -2.52
CA ILE A 62 6.57 9.56 -1.80
C ILE A 62 6.36 9.70 -0.29
N LYS A 63 6.41 10.94 0.22
CA LYS A 63 6.13 11.24 1.64
C LYS A 63 4.68 10.93 2.05
N ALA A 64 3.71 11.22 1.19
CA ALA A 64 2.30 10.92 1.45
C ALA A 64 2.06 9.40 1.56
N ILE A 65 2.63 8.60 0.66
CA ILE A 65 2.56 7.14 0.71
C ILE A 65 3.22 6.63 1.99
N GLY A 66 4.41 7.11 2.32
CA GLY A 66 5.11 6.72 3.56
C GLY A 66 4.31 7.00 4.84
N LYS A 67 3.45 8.03 4.83
CA LYS A 67 2.55 8.38 5.95
C LYS A 67 1.17 7.71 5.88
N GLY A 68 0.84 7.02 4.79
CA GLY A 68 -0.50 6.46 4.57
C GLY A 68 -1.57 7.50 4.27
N ASP A 69 -1.19 8.66 3.72
CA ASP A 69 -2.12 9.72 3.35
C ASP A 69 -2.86 9.37 2.04
N ILE A 70 -3.90 8.55 2.19
CA ILE A 70 -4.73 8.07 1.08
C ILE A 70 -5.33 9.24 0.27
N LYS A 71 -5.75 10.32 0.94
CA LYS A 71 -6.41 11.45 0.28
C LYS A 71 -5.47 12.09 -0.74
N THR A 72 -4.25 12.41 -0.32
CA THR A 72 -3.25 13.06 -1.16
C THR A 72 -2.83 12.15 -2.32
N VAL A 73 -2.62 10.86 -2.06
CA VAL A 73 -2.23 9.89 -3.10
C VAL A 73 -3.33 9.72 -4.15
N LEU A 74 -4.59 9.50 -3.73
CA LEU A 74 -5.70 9.34 -4.67
C LEU A 74 -5.96 10.62 -5.47
N LYS A 75 -5.87 11.80 -4.85
CA LYS A 75 -6.00 13.08 -5.57
C LYS A 75 -4.97 13.17 -6.70
N TRP A 76 -3.73 12.78 -6.44
CA TRP A 76 -2.67 12.82 -7.45
C TRP A 76 -2.85 11.79 -8.56
N ILE A 77 -3.23 10.55 -8.23
CA ILE A 77 -3.53 9.51 -9.23
C ILE A 77 -4.65 9.97 -10.16
N ASN A 78 -5.76 10.46 -9.59
CA ASN A 78 -6.94 10.84 -10.35
C ASN A 78 -6.80 12.17 -11.11
N ALA A 79 -5.79 12.99 -10.78
CA ALA A 79 -5.58 14.28 -11.45
C ALA A 79 -5.09 14.14 -12.91
N ASN A 80 -4.59 12.97 -13.32
CA ASN A 80 -4.31 12.73 -14.73
C ASN A 80 -4.61 11.28 -15.12
N PRO A 81 -5.80 10.98 -15.68
CA PRO A 81 -6.18 9.62 -16.04
C PRO A 81 -5.44 9.06 -17.27
N THR A 82 -4.67 9.88 -18.01
CA THR A 82 -3.89 9.39 -19.16
C THR A 82 -2.54 8.79 -18.76
N GLU A 83 -2.08 9.09 -17.55
CA GLU A 83 -0.82 8.61 -17.00
C GLU A 83 -1.06 7.39 -16.09
N ASP A 84 -0.19 6.38 -16.17
CA ASP A 84 -0.24 5.23 -15.26
C ASP A 84 0.37 5.58 -13.88
N ARG A 85 -0.29 6.50 -13.18
CA ARG A 85 0.15 7.01 -11.87
C ARG A 85 0.06 5.97 -10.76
N VAL A 86 -0.81 4.98 -10.89
CA VAL A 86 -0.95 3.90 -9.91
C VAL A 86 0.29 3.00 -9.90
N ASN A 87 0.96 2.83 -11.05
CA ASN A 87 2.22 2.11 -11.19
C ASN A 87 3.46 3.01 -11.19
N ALA A 88 3.32 4.26 -10.75
CA ALA A 88 4.43 5.18 -10.66
C ALA A 88 5.52 4.69 -9.69
N ILE A 89 6.75 5.07 -9.99
CA ILE A 89 7.93 4.73 -9.20
C ILE A 89 8.52 5.98 -8.55
N SER A 90 9.18 5.81 -7.41
CA SER A 90 9.93 6.90 -6.79
C SER A 90 11.16 7.26 -7.63
N ASN A 91 11.79 8.39 -7.32
CA ASN A 91 13.06 8.76 -7.96
C ASN A 91 14.17 7.70 -7.73
N ALA A 92 15.26 7.83 -8.50
CA ALA A 92 16.41 6.92 -8.43
C ALA A 92 17.09 6.94 -7.05
N GLU A 93 17.12 8.10 -6.38
CA GLU A 93 17.62 8.24 -5.00
C GLU A 93 16.79 7.44 -3.99
N THR A 94 15.52 7.16 -4.32
CA THR A 94 14.61 6.33 -3.53
C THR A 94 14.38 4.96 -4.20
N MET A 95 15.35 4.51 -4.99
CA MET A 95 15.43 3.14 -5.50
C MET A 95 14.43 2.74 -6.59
N ALA A 96 13.83 3.71 -7.30
CA ALA A 96 12.81 3.41 -8.31
C ALA A 96 11.68 2.51 -7.77
N THR A 97 11.27 2.76 -6.53
CA THR A 97 10.35 1.89 -5.77
C THR A 97 8.90 2.14 -6.22
N PRO A 98 8.16 1.10 -6.64
CA PRO A 98 6.74 1.24 -6.98
C PRO A 98 5.90 1.73 -5.79
N ALA A 99 4.84 2.50 -6.07
CA ALA A 99 3.92 3.01 -5.05
C ALA A 99 3.36 1.92 -4.11
N LEU A 100 3.00 0.75 -4.65
CA LEU A 100 2.52 -0.39 -3.87
C LEU A 100 3.59 -0.94 -2.91
N SER A 101 4.85 -0.99 -3.34
CA SER A 101 5.97 -1.43 -2.51
C SER A 101 6.22 -0.45 -1.36
N LEU A 102 6.17 0.86 -1.60
CA LEU A 102 6.26 1.88 -0.55
C LEU A 102 5.11 1.75 0.47
N ALA A 103 3.87 1.56 0.01
CA ALA A 103 2.72 1.35 0.88
C ALA A 103 2.84 0.04 1.70
N SER A 104 3.41 -1.01 1.10
CA SER A 104 3.71 -2.30 1.76
C SER A 104 4.73 -2.15 2.88
N ILE A 105 5.83 -1.45 2.63
CA ILE A 105 6.88 -1.13 3.62
C ILE A 105 6.27 -0.37 4.81
N GLY A 106 5.44 0.64 4.52
CA GLY A 106 4.73 1.45 5.52
C GLY A 106 3.58 0.73 6.25
N ASN A 107 3.22 -0.49 5.84
CA ASN A 107 2.06 -1.24 6.36
C ASN A 107 0.72 -0.48 6.23
N HIS A 108 0.53 0.24 5.13
CA HIS A 108 -0.68 1.04 4.89
C HIS A 108 -1.75 0.21 4.16
N LEU A 109 -2.36 -0.75 4.87
CA LEU A 109 -3.25 -1.76 4.27
C LEU A 109 -4.40 -1.16 3.43
N GLY A 110 -5.02 -0.08 3.93
CA GLY A 110 -6.07 0.63 3.20
C GLY A 110 -5.56 1.22 1.88
N LEU A 111 -4.38 1.85 1.90
CA LEU A 111 -3.74 2.40 0.71
C LEU A 111 -3.33 1.29 -0.27
N MET A 112 -2.71 0.21 0.22
CA MET A 112 -2.35 -0.95 -0.62
C MET A 112 -3.57 -1.52 -1.35
N THR A 113 -4.68 -1.66 -0.63
CA THR A 113 -5.92 -2.22 -1.19
C THR A 113 -6.49 -1.32 -2.29
N LEU A 114 -6.49 0.00 -2.06
CA LEU A 114 -6.94 0.97 -3.05
C LEU A 114 -6.03 0.99 -4.29
N LEU A 115 -4.71 0.94 -4.11
CA LEU A 115 -3.75 0.85 -5.22
C LEU A 115 -3.99 -0.40 -6.05
N LEU A 116 -4.17 -1.57 -5.42
CA LEU A 116 -4.47 -2.83 -6.10
C LEU A 116 -5.80 -2.78 -6.87
N GLN A 117 -6.85 -2.23 -6.26
CA GLN A 117 -8.13 -2.01 -6.93
C GLN A 117 -8.04 -1.04 -8.13
N LEU A 118 -7.08 -0.11 -8.11
CA LEU A 118 -6.81 0.80 -9.22
C LEU A 118 -5.88 0.20 -10.29
N GLY A 119 -5.41 -1.04 -10.11
CA GLY A 119 -4.56 -1.72 -11.09
C GLY A 119 -3.05 -1.64 -10.79
N ALA A 120 -2.65 -1.39 -9.56
CA ALA A 120 -1.24 -1.50 -9.16
C ALA A 120 -0.70 -2.91 -9.45
N ASN A 121 0.49 -2.96 -10.04
CA ASN A 121 1.18 -4.19 -10.35
C ASN A 121 1.66 -4.87 -9.06
N VAL A 122 0.96 -5.94 -8.68
CA VAL A 122 1.26 -6.77 -7.50
C VAL A 122 2.64 -7.43 -7.56
N GLY A 123 3.21 -7.59 -8.75
CA GLY A 123 4.55 -8.13 -9.01
C GLY A 123 5.58 -7.07 -9.38
N GLY A 124 5.25 -5.78 -9.27
CA GLY A 124 6.15 -4.68 -9.62
C GLY A 124 7.41 -4.71 -8.76
N THR A 125 8.57 -4.78 -9.40
CA THR A 125 9.85 -4.88 -8.69
C THR A 125 10.50 -3.52 -8.50
N THR A 126 11.20 -3.37 -7.38
CA THR A 126 12.17 -2.28 -7.20
C THR A 126 13.40 -2.50 -8.08
N SER A 127 14.28 -1.50 -8.14
CA SER A 127 15.61 -1.66 -8.76
C SER A 127 16.44 -2.82 -8.17
N PHE A 128 16.14 -3.26 -6.94
CA PHE A 128 16.73 -4.44 -6.29
C PHE A 128 16.07 -5.77 -6.65
N GLY A 129 15.09 -5.76 -7.55
CA GLY A 129 14.27 -6.93 -7.82
C GLY A 129 13.25 -7.23 -6.72
N SER A 130 13.24 -6.52 -5.58
CA SER A 130 12.26 -6.79 -4.51
C SER A 130 10.83 -6.50 -4.95
N THR A 131 9.92 -7.44 -4.74
CA THR A 131 8.47 -7.30 -4.95
C THR A 131 7.81 -6.68 -3.72
N PRO A 132 6.53 -6.27 -3.79
CA PRO A 132 5.80 -5.83 -2.61
C PRO A 132 5.73 -6.91 -1.52
N LEU A 133 5.70 -8.20 -1.90
CA LEU A 133 5.68 -9.32 -0.96
C LEU A 133 7.04 -9.50 -0.29
N SER A 134 8.14 -9.54 -1.04
CA SER A 134 9.47 -9.67 -0.42
C SER A 134 9.81 -8.47 0.46
N ALA A 135 9.41 -7.26 0.05
CA ALA A 135 9.50 -6.06 0.87
C ALA A 135 8.67 -6.18 2.16
N ALA A 136 7.45 -6.71 2.07
CA ALA A 136 6.62 -7.00 3.24
C ALA A 136 7.33 -8.00 4.18
N LEU A 137 7.89 -9.09 3.66
CA LEU A 137 8.60 -10.10 4.44
C LEU A 137 9.83 -9.53 5.18
N ASN A 138 10.61 -8.68 4.51
CA ASN A 138 11.83 -8.06 5.06
C ASN A 138 11.60 -6.96 6.10
N CYS A 139 10.38 -6.39 6.18
CA CYS A 139 10.10 -5.32 7.13
C CYS A 139 9.67 -5.85 8.51
N SER A 140 10.44 -5.50 9.55
CA SER A 140 10.25 -5.86 10.96
C SER A 140 9.37 -4.86 11.73
N ASN A 141 8.19 -4.50 11.21
CA ASN A 141 7.30 -3.62 11.95
C ASN A 141 6.51 -4.42 13.02
N GLY A 142 6.71 -4.05 14.28
CA GLY A 142 6.17 -4.74 15.46
C GLY A 142 4.67 -4.59 15.69
N ALA A 143 4.15 -5.52 16.50
CA ALA A 143 2.85 -5.51 17.20
C ALA A 143 1.64 -4.96 16.40
N GLY A 144 1.29 -5.62 15.31
CA GLY A 144 0.01 -5.49 14.61
C GLY A 144 -0.46 -6.86 14.13
N ASN A 145 -1.64 -6.97 13.51
CA ASN A 145 -2.16 -8.24 12.98
C ASN A 145 -1.19 -8.76 11.89
N LEU A 146 -0.29 -9.68 12.29
CA LEU A 146 1.08 -9.80 11.75
C LEU A 146 1.23 -10.19 10.27
N ASN A 147 0.14 -10.42 9.54
CA ASN A 147 0.18 -11.02 8.20
C ASN A 147 -0.80 -10.38 7.20
N GLU A 148 -1.53 -9.32 7.57
CA GLU A 148 -2.63 -8.81 6.73
C GLU A 148 -2.13 -8.29 5.37
N ARG A 149 -0.99 -7.60 5.34
CA ARG A 149 -0.40 -7.12 4.08
C ARG A 149 0.13 -8.27 3.21
N GLU A 150 0.73 -9.30 3.82
CA GLU A 150 1.22 -10.48 3.10
C GLU A 150 0.04 -11.30 2.53
N ARG A 151 -1.01 -11.51 3.34
CA ARG A 151 -2.25 -12.17 2.90
C ARG A 151 -2.97 -11.38 1.81
N LEU A 152 -2.99 -10.05 1.90
CA LEU A 152 -3.52 -9.19 0.85
C LEU A 152 -2.77 -9.48 -0.45
N LEU A 153 -1.45 -9.35 -0.47
CA LEU A 153 -0.64 -9.57 -1.68
C LEU A 153 -0.78 -10.99 -2.25
N LEU A 154 -0.83 -12.02 -1.39
CA LEU A 154 -1.07 -13.40 -1.80
C LEU A 154 -2.44 -13.59 -2.46
N SER A 155 -3.50 -12.99 -1.90
CA SER A 155 -4.85 -13.07 -2.47
C SER A 155 -4.99 -12.34 -3.81
N TRP A 156 -4.13 -11.35 -4.07
CA TRP A 156 -4.02 -10.64 -5.35
C TRP A 156 -3.07 -11.31 -6.34
N GLY A 157 -2.60 -12.53 -6.04
CA GLY A 157 -1.86 -13.33 -7.00
C GLY A 157 -0.38 -12.99 -7.12
N THR A 158 0.21 -12.34 -6.11
CA THR A 158 1.65 -12.09 -6.10
C THR A 158 2.43 -13.39 -6.35
N GLY A 159 3.46 -13.26 -7.20
CA GLY A 159 4.44 -14.32 -7.45
C GLY A 159 5.57 -14.27 -6.44
N PHE A 160 6.47 -15.24 -6.54
CA PHE A 160 7.70 -15.28 -5.71
C PHE A 160 8.88 -14.60 -6.42
N SER A 161 8.87 -14.59 -7.76
CA SER A 161 9.92 -14.00 -8.61
C SER A 161 10.24 -12.55 -8.22
N PRO A 162 11.52 -12.15 -8.16
CA PRO A 162 12.71 -12.91 -8.57
C PRO A 162 13.18 -13.97 -7.57
N TYR A 163 12.62 -13.99 -6.35
CA TYR A 163 12.97 -14.99 -5.35
C TYR A 163 12.27 -16.33 -5.61
N SER A 164 12.84 -17.40 -5.06
CA SER A 164 12.16 -18.68 -4.95
C SER A 164 11.13 -18.66 -3.81
N ARG A 165 10.24 -19.66 -3.81
CA ARG A 165 9.31 -19.87 -2.69
C ARG A 165 10.07 -20.15 -1.41
N GLU A 166 11.13 -20.95 -1.49
CA GLU A 166 11.97 -21.36 -0.36
C GLU A 166 12.68 -20.17 0.27
N GLU A 167 13.17 -19.22 -0.55
CA GLU A 167 13.76 -17.97 -0.07
C GLU A 167 12.71 -17.11 0.65
N CYS A 168 11.49 -17.01 0.13
CA CYS A 168 10.42 -16.27 0.79
C CYS A 168 10.02 -16.92 2.13
N VAL A 169 9.95 -18.25 2.19
CA VAL A 169 9.73 -19.02 3.44
C VAL A 169 10.87 -18.74 4.42
N PHE A 170 12.12 -18.80 3.97
CA PHE A 170 13.30 -18.49 4.79
C PHE A 170 13.22 -17.08 5.38
N LEU A 171 12.93 -16.05 4.55
CA LEU A 171 12.77 -14.68 5.01
C LEU A 171 11.63 -14.55 6.03
N ALA A 172 10.49 -15.18 5.78
CA ALA A 172 9.37 -15.19 6.71
C ALA A 172 9.79 -15.79 8.07
N ARG A 173 10.51 -16.92 8.09
CA ARG A 173 11.02 -17.55 9.33
C ARG A 173 12.08 -16.69 10.02
N LYS A 174 13.03 -16.12 9.27
CA LYS A 174 14.10 -15.21 9.76
C LYS A 174 13.50 -14.05 10.56
N TYR A 175 12.39 -13.49 10.08
CA TYR A 175 11.69 -12.39 10.74
C TYR A 175 10.49 -12.83 11.60
N CYS A 176 10.45 -14.10 12.04
CA CYS A 176 9.45 -14.66 12.95
C CYS A 176 7.99 -14.60 12.47
N LYS A 177 7.77 -14.54 11.15
CA LYS A 177 6.44 -14.57 10.49
C LYS A 177 6.00 -16.00 10.22
N ASN A 178 5.96 -16.83 11.25
CA ASN A 178 5.71 -18.28 11.13
C ASN A 178 4.42 -18.60 10.37
N LYS A 179 3.32 -17.94 10.71
CA LYS A 179 2.05 -18.12 10.00
C LYS A 179 2.11 -17.75 8.52
N VAL A 180 2.94 -16.81 8.10
CA VAL A 180 3.12 -16.51 6.67
C VAL A 180 3.98 -17.59 6.03
N ALA A 181 5.05 -18.01 6.70
CA ALA A 181 5.87 -19.11 6.20
C ALA A 181 5.04 -20.38 5.97
N ASP A 182 4.16 -20.74 6.91
CA ASP A 182 3.25 -21.90 6.77
C ASP A 182 2.32 -21.75 5.54
N LEU A 183 1.86 -20.52 5.23
CA LEU A 183 1.08 -20.27 4.01
C LEU A 183 1.94 -20.46 2.75
N LEU A 184 3.14 -19.87 2.73
CA LEU A 184 4.04 -19.87 1.57
C LEU A 184 4.56 -21.27 1.24
N GLU A 185 4.61 -22.19 2.21
CA GLU A 185 4.98 -23.60 1.99
C GLU A 185 3.96 -24.34 1.11
N THR A 186 2.74 -23.83 0.98
CA THR A 186 1.65 -24.47 0.25
C THR A 186 1.27 -23.68 -0.99
N GLU A 187 0.72 -24.38 -2.00
CA GLU A 187 0.40 -23.74 -3.27
C GLU A 187 -0.69 -22.66 -3.13
N LEU A 188 -1.72 -22.95 -2.33
CA LEU A 188 -2.91 -22.11 -2.19
C LEU A 188 -2.87 -21.23 -0.94
N GLY A 189 -1.91 -21.42 -0.02
CA GLY A 189 -1.87 -20.69 1.24
C GLY A 189 -1.91 -19.17 1.07
N GLY A 190 -2.90 -18.53 1.72
CA GLY A 190 -3.16 -17.09 1.65
C GLY A 190 -3.72 -16.60 0.32
N ARG A 191 -3.88 -17.48 -0.68
CA ARG A 191 -4.40 -17.13 -2.00
C ARG A 191 -5.91 -17.19 -2.01
N ARG A 192 -6.50 -16.46 -2.97
CA ARG A 192 -7.91 -16.56 -3.30
C ARG A 192 -8.13 -17.75 -4.21
N CYS A 193 -9.19 -18.49 -3.94
CA CYS A 193 -9.57 -19.71 -4.62
C CYS A 193 -11.05 -19.69 -5.02
N GLU A 194 -11.39 -20.52 -5.99
CA GLU A 194 -12.76 -20.90 -6.33
C GLU A 194 -13.02 -22.33 -5.87
N ILE A 195 -14.19 -22.56 -5.28
CA ILE A 195 -14.62 -23.88 -4.84
C ILE A 195 -15.14 -24.65 -6.05
N VAL A 196 -14.61 -25.86 -6.26
CA VAL A 196 -14.97 -26.73 -7.38
C VAL A 196 -15.24 -28.16 -6.92
N ASN A 197 -16.05 -28.87 -7.68
CA ASN A 197 -16.31 -30.32 -7.51
C ASN A 197 -16.78 -30.73 -6.10
N LEU A 198 -17.44 -29.83 -5.36
CA LEU A 198 -17.93 -30.13 -4.01
C LEU A 198 -19.31 -30.79 -4.07
N SER A 199 -19.35 -32.13 -3.91
CA SER A 199 -20.59 -32.89 -4.00
C SER A 199 -21.49 -32.79 -2.76
N THR A 200 -20.92 -32.54 -1.59
CA THR A 200 -21.66 -32.46 -0.32
C THR A 200 -22.49 -31.18 -0.19
N ARG A 201 -22.03 -30.11 -0.84
CA ARG A 201 -22.64 -28.77 -0.86
C ARG A 201 -22.49 -28.15 -2.25
N PRO A 202 -23.24 -28.65 -3.25
CA PRO A 202 -23.08 -28.22 -4.64
C PRO A 202 -23.38 -26.73 -4.86
N GLU A 203 -24.16 -26.10 -3.97
CA GLU A 203 -24.46 -24.68 -3.98
C GLU A 203 -23.26 -23.76 -3.66
N LEU A 204 -22.15 -24.34 -3.19
CA LEU A 204 -20.90 -23.61 -2.97
C LEU A 204 -19.98 -23.64 -4.20
N ASN A 205 -20.22 -24.50 -5.19
CA ASN A 205 -19.40 -24.53 -6.39
C ASN A 205 -19.49 -23.19 -7.13
N GLY A 206 -18.33 -22.67 -7.56
CA GLY A 206 -18.21 -21.35 -8.18
C GLY A 206 -18.04 -20.20 -7.17
N LYS A 207 -18.29 -20.42 -5.87
CA LYS A 207 -18.04 -19.39 -4.85
C LYS A 207 -16.56 -19.24 -4.58
N THR A 208 -16.16 -18.02 -4.22
CA THR A 208 -14.78 -17.68 -3.93
C THR A 208 -14.49 -17.68 -2.43
N CYS A 209 -13.26 -18.02 -2.08
CA CYS A 209 -12.78 -18.12 -0.72
C CYS A 209 -11.28 -17.77 -0.65
N VAL A 210 -10.77 -17.57 0.56
CA VAL A 210 -9.34 -17.40 0.82
C VAL A 210 -8.85 -18.59 1.64
N ALA A 211 -7.77 -19.23 1.22
CA ALA A 211 -7.18 -20.35 1.94
C ALA A 211 -6.34 -19.86 3.13
N ASP A 212 -6.90 -19.95 4.33
CA ASP A 212 -6.34 -19.32 5.51
C ASP A 212 -5.22 -20.11 6.18
N GLU A 213 -5.31 -21.43 6.07
CA GLU A 213 -4.44 -22.40 6.74
C GLU A 213 -4.54 -23.75 6.02
N TYR A 214 -3.42 -24.47 5.93
CA TYR A 214 -3.36 -25.82 5.41
C TYR A 214 -3.23 -26.83 6.54
N LEU A 215 -3.98 -27.92 6.45
CA LEU A 215 -4.04 -29.02 7.41
C LEU A 215 -3.41 -30.27 6.77
N PRO A 216 -2.11 -30.52 6.97
CA PRO A 216 -1.37 -31.54 6.25
C PRO A 216 -1.85 -32.97 6.54
N ASP A 217 -2.28 -33.25 7.78
CA ASP A 217 -2.70 -34.59 8.21
C ASP A 217 -3.89 -35.15 7.42
N ILE A 218 -4.71 -34.25 6.87
CA ILE A 218 -5.93 -34.59 6.13
C ILE A 218 -5.94 -34.03 4.71
N ASN A 219 -4.84 -33.39 4.26
CA ASN A 219 -4.71 -32.72 2.97
C ASN A 219 -5.88 -31.76 2.66
N GLN A 220 -6.25 -30.92 3.62
CA GLN A 220 -7.36 -29.97 3.49
C GLN A 220 -6.91 -28.55 3.82
N TYR A 221 -7.63 -27.57 3.30
CA TYR A 221 -7.46 -26.16 3.65
C TYR A 221 -8.64 -25.72 4.49
N LYS A 222 -8.34 -24.96 5.54
CA LYS A 222 -9.32 -24.10 6.17
C LYS A 222 -9.46 -22.85 5.31
N VAL A 223 -10.66 -22.59 4.81
CA VAL A 223 -10.93 -21.47 3.91
C VAL A 223 -12.03 -20.59 4.49
N THR A 224 -11.94 -19.28 4.26
CA THR A 224 -13.02 -18.33 4.57
C THR A 224 -13.72 -17.92 3.28
N LEU A 225 -15.04 -18.11 3.20
CA LEU A 225 -15.86 -17.67 2.07
C LEU A 225 -15.85 -16.14 1.95
N GLU A 226 -15.83 -15.67 0.71
CA GLU A 226 -15.92 -14.25 0.37
C GLU A 226 -17.37 -13.77 0.26
N THR A 227 -18.15 -14.10 1.29
CA THR A 227 -19.53 -13.66 1.44
C THR A 227 -19.64 -12.75 2.65
N LYS A 228 -20.76 -12.03 2.80
CA LYS A 228 -21.02 -11.23 4.01
C LYS A 228 -20.98 -12.05 5.30
N SER A 229 -21.33 -13.33 5.23
CA SER A 229 -21.30 -14.23 6.38
C SER A 229 -19.89 -14.65 6.79
N ARG A 230 -18.89 -14.55 5.88
CA ARG A 230 -17.51 -15.01 6.10
C ARG A 230 -17.45 -16.41 6.70
N GLU A 231 -18.28 -17.31 6.17
CA GLU A 231 -18.36 -18.70 6.63
C GLU A 231 -17.00 -19.38 6.46
N VAL A 232 -16.55 -20.08 7.50
CA VAL A 232 -15.29 -20.84 7.48
C VAL A 232 -15.59 -22.31 7.19
N LEU A 233 -14.91 -22.86 6.19
CA LEU A 233 -15.05 -24.23 5.74
C LEU A 233 -13.71 -24.95 5.82
N VAL A 234 -13.77 -26.29 5.83
CA VAL A 234 -12.59 -27.14 5.64
C VAL A 234 -12.83 -27.96 4.38
N LEU A 235 -11.98 -27.75 3.37
CA LEU A 235 -12.16 -28.31 2.02
C LEU A 235 -10.90 -29.04 1.57
N GLY A 236 -11.06 -30.12 0.81
CA GLY A 236 -9.94 -30.82 0.17
C GLY A 236 -9.18 -29.92 -0.80
N ALA A 237 -7.88 -30.14 -0.95
CA ALA A 237 -7.07 -29.44 -1.95
C ALA A 237 -7.68 -29.58 -3.36
N ASP A 238 -8.21 -30.76 -3.70
CA ASP A 238 -8.85 -31.06 -4.99
C ASP A 238 -10.18 -30.32 -5.22
N ASN A 239 -10.73 -29.68 -4.17
CA ASN A 239 -11.93 -28.86 -4.24
C ASN A 239 -11.64 -27.37 -4.41
N LEU A 240 -10.38 -26.98 -4.61
CA LEU A 240 -9.96 -25.59 -4.67
C LEU A 240 -9.12 -25.34 -5.92
N ASN A 241 -9.56 -24.39 -6.74
CA ASN A 241 -8.77 -23.85 -7.84
C ASN A 241 -8.28 -22.45 -7.49
N ARG A 242 -7.01 -22.13 -7.75
CA ARG A 242 -6.49 -20.76 -7.58
C ARG A 242 -7.28 -19.78 -8.48
N ARG A 243 -7.75 -18.68 -7.90
CA ARG A 243 -8.44 -17.58 -8.59
C ARG A 243 -8.08 -16.27 -7.91
N ASP A 244 -6.97 -15.68 -8.34
CA ASP A 244 -6.46 -14.44 -7.75
C ASP A 244 -7.42 -13.27 -7.97
N ARG A 245 -7.34 -12.27 -7.09
CA ARG A 245 -8.08 -11.02 -7.26
C ARG A 245 -7.57 -10.21 -8.44
N THR A 246 -8.48 -9.49 -9.07
CA THR A 246 -8.19 -8.45 -10.08
C THR A 246 -8.96 -7.18 -9.75
N PRO A 247 -8.65 -6.03 -10.37
CA PRO A 247 -9.47 -4.83 -10.22
C PRO A 247 -10.97 -5.07 -10.49
N GLN A 248 -11.28 -5.91 -11.49
CA GLN A 248 -12.66 -6.25 -11.87
C GLN A 248 -13.29 -7.32 -10.97
N ASP A 249 -12.50 -8.29 -10.50
CA ASP A 249 -12.93 -9.39 -9.62
C ASP A 249 -12.16 -9.35 -8.29
N CYS A 250 -12.38 -8.28 -7.53
CA CYS A 250 -11.67 -8.04 -6.28
C CYS A 250 -12.31 -8.71 -5.06
N GLY A 251 -13.50 -9.32 -5.19
CA GLY A 251 -14.25 -10.03 -4.13
C GLY A 251 -14.85 -9.13 -3.03
N TYR A 252 -14.30 -7.95 -2.84
CA TYR A 252 -14.82 -6.86 -2.01
C TYR A 252 -14.34 -5.54 -2.61
N TYR A 253 -14.96 -4.42 -2.24
CA TYR A 253 -14.53 -3.11 -2.74
C TYR A 253 -14.28 -2.13 -1.59
N MET A 254 -13.08 -1.55 -1.55
CA MET A 254 -12.74 -0.45 -0.65
C MET A 254 -12.90 0.88 -1.35
N GLU A 255 -13.63 1.79 -0.73
CA GLU A 255 -13.81 3.16 -1.19
C GLU A 255 -13.22 4.13 -0.17
N PHE A 256 -12.65 5.26 -0.62
CA PHE A 256 -12.19 6.32 0.27
C PHE A 256 -13.08 7.56 0.13
N LYS A 257 -13.88 7.85 1.17
CA LYS A 257 -14.80 8.99 1.21
C LYS A 257 -14.72 9.70 2.55
N ASN A 258 -14.77 11.03 2.53
CA ASN A 258 -14.79 11.87 3.74
C ASN A 258 -13.67 11.55 4.74
N GLY A 259 -12.46 11.26 4.22
CA GLY A 259 -11.29 10.95 5.05
C GLY A 259 -11.30 9.56 5.68
N ARG A 260 -12.22 8.67 5.29
CA ARG A 260 -12.33 7.31 5.82
C ARG A 260 -12.41 6.29 4.69
N THR A 261 -11.89 5.10 4.95
CA THR A 261 -12.09 3.93 4.10
C THR A 261 -13.41 3.25 4.45
N ILE A 262 -14.18 2.90 3.43
CA ILE A 262 -15.47 2.20 3.53
C ILE A 262 -15.30 0.88 2.78
N ARG A 263 -15.60 -0.23 3.46
CA ARG A 263 -15.55 -1.57 2.87
C ARG A 263 -16.96 -1.98 2.43
N HIS A 264 -17.08 -2.38 1.17
CA HIS A 264 -18.26 -3.01 0.60
C HIS A 264 -18.00 -4.51 0.47
N ASP A 265 -18.74 -5.30 1.25
CA ASP A 265 -18.73 -6.77 1.19
C ASP A 265 -19.98 -7.24 0.41
N PHE A 266 -19.82 -8.31 -0.37
CA PHE A 266 -20.84 -8.83 -1.28
C PHE A 266 -21.25 -10.26 -0.90
N ASP A 267 -22.40 -10.72 -1.39
CA ASP A 267 -22.84 -12.10 -1.18
C ASP A 267 -22.32 -13.05 -2.26
N SER A 268 -21.87 -12.50 -3.40
CA SER A 268 -21.30 -13.24 -4.53
C SER A 268 -20.20 -12.42 -5.24
N SER A 269 -19.38 -13.11 -6.04
CA SER A 269 -18.34 -12.44 -6.84
C SER A 269 -18.97 -11.66 -8.00
N GLU A 270 -20.11 -12.13 -8.51
CA GLU A 270 -20.90 -11.50 -9.55
C GLU A 270 -21.46 -10.14 -9.08
N ASP A 271 -21.94 -10.05 -7.84
CA ASP A 271 -22.39 -8.78 -7.26
C ASP A 271 -21.24 -7.77 -7.13
N CYS A 272 -20.05 -8.24 -6.71
CA CYS A 272 -18.85 -7.41 -6.65
C CYS A 272 -18.45 -6.89 -8.03
N GLN A 273 -18.45 -7.76 -9.05
CA GLN A 273 -18.12 -7.39 -10.42
C GLN A 273 -19.14 -6.40 -11.01
N ALA A 274 -20.43 -6.61 -10.74
CA ALA A 274 -21.49 -5.70 -11.16
C ALA A 274 -21.33 -4.31 -10.51
N PHE A 275 -21.00 -4.27 -9.22
CA PHE A 275 -20.73 -3.02 -8.51
C PHE A 275 -19.52 -2.27 -9.10
N VAL A 276 -18.40 -2.97 -9.32
CA VAL A 276 -17.20 -2.38 -9.94
C VAL A 276 -17.50 -1.90 -11.36
N GLY A 277 -18.21 -2.69 -12.16
CA GLY A 277 -18.62 -2.31 -13.52
C GLY A 277 -19.48 -1.05 -13.56
N ALA A 278 -20.39 -0.89 -12.59
CA ALA A 278 -21.23 0.31 -12.46
C ALA A 278 -20.42 1.56 -12.08
N LEU A 279 -19.33 1.42 -11.31
CA LEU A 279 -18.44 2.54 -10.98
C LEU A 279 -17.63 2.99 -12.20
N ASN A 280 -17.01 2.06 -12.92
CA ASN A 280 -16.20 2.39 -14.09
C ASN A 280 -17.04 3.08 -15.19
N SER A 281 -18.27 2.62 -15.40
CA SER A 281 -19.18 3.21 -16.38
C SER A 281 -19.79 4.56 -15.92
N ARG A 282 -19.71 4.89 -14.63
CA ARG A 282 -20.03 6.22 -14.11
C ARG A 282 -18.89 7.19 -14.35
N ASP A 283 -17.65 6.76 -14.14
CA ASP A 283 -16.46 7.59 -14.32
C ASP A 283 -16.21 7.92 -15.80
N GLU A 284 -16.53 7.03 -16.74
CA GLU A 284 -16.56 7.35 -18.18
C GLU A 284 -17.61 8.41 -18.56
N LYS A 285 -18.62 8.63 -17.72
CA LYS A 285 -19.73 9.57 -17.96
C LYS A 285 -19.63 10.84 -17.12
N GLN A 286 -18.64 10.97 -16.25
CA GLN A 286 -18.46 12.22 -15.52
C GLN A 286 -17.95 13.28 -16.51
N PRO A 287 -18.63 14.44 -16.64
CA PRO A 287 -18.06 15.56 -17.37
C PRO A 287 -16.76 15.95 -16.68
N ILE A 288 -15.71 16.17 -17.47
CA ILE A 288 -14.45 16.76 -17.01
C ILE A 288 -14.82 17.94 -16.11
N VAL A 289 -14.45 17.87 -14.83
CA VAL A 289 -14.60 19.02 -13.93
C VAL A 289 -13.70 20.10 -14.53
N THR A 290 -14.29 21.06 -15.22
CA THR A 290 -13.57 22.20 -15.76
C THR A 290 -13.13 23.07 -14.59
N GLU A 291 -11.99 23.76 -14.73
CA GLU A 291 -11.57 24.77 -13.74
C GLU A 291 -12.69 25.77 -13.45
N GLU A 292 -13.57 26.00 -14.43
CA GLU A 292 -14.77 26.84 -14.32
C GLU A 292 -15.84 26.27 -13.37
N ALA A 293 -16.05 24.94 -13.36
CA ALA A 293 -16.98 24.30 -12.44
C ALA A 293 -16.43 24.25 -11.00
N GLU A 294 -15.11 24.10 -10.85
CA GLU A 294 -14.44 24.18 -9.55
C GLU A 294 -14.45 25.62 -9.00
N ALA A 295 -14.15 26.62 -9.85
CA ALA A 295 -14.24 28.04 -9.48
C ALA A 295 -15.66 28.47 -9.13
N ALA A 296 -16.68 27.97 -9.84
CA ALA A 296 -18.08 28.24 -9.52
C ALA A 296 -18.50 27.63 -8.17
N ALA A 297 -17.99 26.43 -7.84
CA ALA A 297 -18.23 25.81 -6.54
C ALA A 297 -17.52 26.55 -5.39
N GLU A 298 -16.28 27.01 -5.61
CA GLU A 298 -15.56 27.85 -4.64
C GLU A 298 -16.23 29.21 -4.45
N GLN A 299 -16.70 29.85 -5.52
CA GLN A 299 -17.45 31.09 -5.44
C GLN A 299 -18.77 30.92 -4.67
N ALA A 300 -19.52 29.85 -4.95
CA ALA A 300 -20.75 29.56 -4.22
C ALA A 300 -20.50 29.27 -2.73
N ALA A 301 -19.38 28.61 -2.40
CA ALA A 301 -18.97 28.41 -1.01
C ALA A 301 -18.57 29.71 -0.31
N ALA A 302 -17.87 30.62 -1.01
CA ALA A 302 -17.52 31.95 -0.52
C ALA A 302 -18.75 32.83 -0.29
N GLU A 303 -19.73 32.80 -1.21
CA GLU A 303 -20.99 33.53 -1.06
C GLU A 303 -21.81 33.01 0.14
N LEU A 304 -21.86 31.70 0.36
CA LEU A 304 -22.50 31.11 1.54
C LEU A 304 -21.78 31.50 2.85
N LEU A 305 -20.45 31.57 2.85
CA LEU A 305 -19.68 32.01 4.02
C LEU A 305 -19.93 33.49 4.34
N ALA A 306 -20.04 34.33 3.31
CA ALA A 306 -20.38 35.74 3.43
C ALA A 306 -21.83 35.93 3.96
N GLU A 307 -22.78 35.13 3.47
CA GLU A 307 -24.18 35.15 3.93
C GLU A 307 -24.33 34.69 5.39
N LEU A 308 -23.47 33.77 5.83
CA LEU A 308 -23.40 33.31 7.22
C LEU A 308 -22.65 34.28 8.16
N GLY A 309 -22.09 35.39 7.64
CA GLY A 309 -21.43 36.42 8.43
C GLY A 309 -20.15 35.95 9.12
N LEU A 310 -19.45 34.96 8.53
CA LEU A 310 -18.19 34.42 9.07
C LEU A 310 -16.94 35.14 8.54
N ASP A 311 -17.13 36.17 7.72
CA ASP A 311 -16.05 37.04 7.24
C ASP A 311 -15.69 38.08 8.31
N ASN A 312 -14.80 37.70 9.22
CA ASN A 312 -14.04 38.70 9.98
C ASN A 312 -12.54 38.40 9.84
N PRO A 313 -11.79 39.22 9.06
CA PRO A 313 -10.34 39.16 9.10
C PRO A 313 -9.87 39.76 10.42
N THR A 314 -9.11 38.99 11.21
CA THR A 314 -8.32 39.54 12.31
C THR A 314 -6.91 39.81 11.81
N ASP A 315 -6.78 40.84 10.98
CA ASP A 315 -5.52 41.56 10.84
C ASP A 315 -5.62 42.80 11.72
N GLU A 316 -4.77 42.87 12.74
CA GLU A 316 -4.00 44.06 13.11
C GLU A 316 -3.16 43.73 14.35
N VAL A 317 -1.90 43.36 14.09
CA VAL A 317 -0.82 43.42 15.08
C VAL A 317 -0.33 44.87 15.08
N PRO A 318 -0.42 45.63 16.20
CA PRO A 318 0.35 46.84 16.35
C PRO A 318 1.68 46.55 17.04
N ILE A 319 2.65 47.30 16.55
CA ILE A 319 4.08 47.37 16.83
C ILE A 319 4.38 47.71 18.30
N SER A 320 5.59 47.34 18.68
CA SER A 320 6.23 47.44 19.98
C SER A 320 6.40 48.86 20.55
N ASP A 321 6.63 48.83 21.86
CA ASP A 321 7.47 49.71 22.68
C ASP A 321 6.85 50.84 23.53
N ASP A 322 7.08 50.61 24.83
CA ASP A 322 7.54 51.53 25.87
C ASP A 322 6.61 52.02 26.99
N ALA A 323 7.17 51.81 28.18
CA ALA A 323 7.09 52.60 29.42
C ALA A 323 5.94 52.39 30.44
N VAL A 324 6.26 51.54 31.42
CA VAL A 324 6.21 51.78 32.89
C VAL A 324 5.06 52.63 33.47
N LYS A 325 4.19 52.02 34.30
CA LYS A 325 4.06 52.29 35.77
C LYS A 325 2.88 51.59 36.46
N LYS A 326 3.24 50.89 37.54
CA LYS A 326 2.57 50.80 38.88
C LYS A 326 1.25 50.02 39.04
N SER A 327 1.43 48.79 39.55
CA SER A 327 0.90 48.26 40.81
C SER A 327 -0.59 48.41 41.17
N LYS A 328 -1.29 47.27 41.32
CA LYS A 328 -1.93 46.91 42.61
C LYS A 328 -2.30 45.42 42.72
N LYS A 329 -1.76 44.82 43.78
CA LYS A 329 -2.00 43.51 44.40
C LYS A 329 -3.50 43.13 44.51
N LYS A 330 -3.84 41.88 44.20
CA LYS A 330 -4.88 41.14 44.96
C LYS A 330 -4.40 39.70 45.26
N LYS A 331 -4.71 39.31 46.49
CA LYS A 331 -4.14 38.22 47.30
C LYS A 331 -4.54 36.82 46.79
N GLY A 332 -3.55 35.95 46.56
CA GLY A 332 -3.71 34.50 46.62
C GLY A 332 -3.10 33.96 47.92
N GLY A 333 -3.95 33.53 48.86
CA GLY A 333 -3.57 32.97 50.15
C GLY A 333 -3.05 31.53 50.06
N LYS A 334 -2.12 31.22 50.97
CA LYS A 334 -1.24 30.06 51.03
C LYS A 334 -1.91 28.70 51.27
N ALA A 335 -1.19 27.69 50.80
CA ALA A 335 -1.26 26.25 51.06
C ALA A 335 -1.35 25.82 52.54
N LYS A 336 -1.84 24.59 52.76
CA LYS A 336 -1.44 23.72 53.88
C LYS A 336 -1.37 22.25 53.45
N LYS A 337 -0.14 21.70 53.45
CA LYS A 337 0.15 20.27 53.63
C LYS A 337 -0.18 19.86 55.08
N LYS A 338 -0.70 18.64 55.29
CA LYS A 338 -0.29 17.79 56.43
C LYS A 338 -0.48 16.30 56.13
N LYS A 339 0.51 15.53 56.60
CA LYS A 339 0.77 14.09 56.39
C LYS A 339 -0.13 13.17 57.25
N ARG A 340 -0.26 11.93 56.76
CA ARG A 340 -0.33 10.60 57.44
C ARG A 340 -0.79 10.54 58.90
N LYS A 341 -1.79 9.70 59.15
CA LYS A 341 -1.61 8.48 59.94
C LYS A 341 -2.35 7.34 59.26
#